data_AF-A0A7Y5BUK8-F1
#
_entry.id   AF-A0A7Y5BUK8-F1
#
_cell.length_a   1.000
_cell.length_b   1.000
_cell.length_c   1.000
_cell.angle_alpha   90.00
_cell.angle_beta   90.00
_cell.angle_gamma   90.00
#
_symmetry.space_group_name_H-M   'P 1'
#
loop_
_entity.id
_entity.type
_entity.pdbx_description
1 polymer ?
#
loop_
_entity_poly.entity_id
_entity_poly.type
_entity_poly.pdbx_seq_one_letter_code
_entity_poly.pdbx_strand_id
1 'polypeptide(L)'
;MFEKIFRKFQLVRWAVPSAIFLLCALTFGPLITQLGFYWDDWPVIQVIHLGGDLWEFYAYNRPASAWTQAFFAPVLGTSTLTWHLFAEGVWALTAIACWWMLDQLWPTHKRKTAAMALLFAVHPVYLLHPIAVAFSQQYLTFLPFFISMGAMLAAVRNPARARGWM
;
A
#
# COMPACT_ATOMS: atom_id res chain seq x y z
N MET A 1 -33.43 -17.50 1.60
CA MET A 1 -32.54 -17.81 2.76
C MET A 1 -31.05 -17.71 2.40
N PHE A 2 -30.64 -18.30 1.26
CA PHE A 2 -29.25 -18.27 0.78
C PHE A 2 -28.67 -16.87 0.51
N GLU A 3 -29.45 -15.93 -0.04
CA GLU A 3 -29.00 -14.54 -0.24
C GLU A 3 -28.60 -13.83 1.06
N LYS A 4 -29.35 -14.02 2.15
CA LYS A 4 -29.03 -13.40 3.45
C LYS A 4 -27.72 -13.96 4.03
N ILE A 5 -27.46 -15.25 3.83
CA ILE A 5 -26.22 -15.92 4.28
C ILE A 5 -25.04 -15.45 3.43
N PHE A 6 -25.20 -15.42 2.10
CA PHE A 6 -24.17 -14.92 1.18
C PHE A 6 -23.84 -13.45 1.46
N ARG A 7 -24.85 -12.60 1.68
CA ARG A 7 -24.67 -11.18 2.00
C ARG A 7 -23.97 -10.99 3.33
N LYS A 8 -24.31 -11.79 4.36
CA LYS A 8 -23.64 -11.76 5.67
C LYS A 8 -22.18 -12.23 5.56
N PHE A 9 -21.89 -13.22 4.72
CA PHE A 9 -20.55 -13.73 4.48
C PHE A 9 -19.67 -12.74 3.69
N GLN A 10 -20.23 -12.09 2.68
CA GLN A 10 -19.57 -11.02 1.92
C GLN A 10 -19.31 -9.78 2.80
N LEU A 11 -20.29 -9.37 3.63
CA LEU A 11 -20.11 -8.27 4.59
C LEU A 11 -18.94 -8.51 5.55
N VAL A 12 -18.79 -9.74 6.08
CA VAL A 12 -17.66 -10.08 6.95
C VAL A 12 -16.33 -10.09 6.19
N ARG A 13 -16.33 -10.52 4.92
CA ARG A 13 -15.14 -10.58 4.08
C ARG A 13 -14.60 -9.18 3.71
N TRP A 14 -15.48 -8.21 3.48
CA TRP A 14 -15.10 -6.82 3.17
C TRP A 14 -14.96 -5.95 4.43
N ALA A 15 -15.45 -6.40 5.59
CA ALA A 15 -15.36 -5.63 6.83
C ALA A 15 -13.93 -5.25 7.20
N VAL A 16 -12.97 -6.18 7.10
CA VAL A 16 -11.58 -5.89 7.50
C VAL A 16 -10.88 -4.94 6.53
N PRO A 17 -10.91 -5.14 5.20
CA PRO A 17 -10.38 -4.15 4.26
C PRO A 17 -11.00 -2.77 4.41
N SER A 18 -12.33 -2.69 4.55
CA SER A 18 -13.02 -1.41 4.75
C SER A 18 -12.64 -0.76 6.08
N ALA A 19 -12.48 -1.53 7.16
CA ALA A 19 -12.03 -1.01 8.44
C ALA A 19 -10.60 -0.47 8.36
N ILE A 20 -9.68 -1.17 7.68
CA ILE A 20 -8.32 -0.69 7.44
C ILE A 20 -8.34 0.62 6.67
N PHE A 21 -9.09 0.68 5.57
CA PHE A 21 -9.16 1.89 4.73
C PHE A 21 -9.73 3.08 5.51
N LEU A 22 -10.84 2.88 6.22
CA LEU A 22 -11.45 3.91 7.07
C LEU A 22 -10.49 4.36 8.17
N LEU A 23 -9.75 3.42 8.77
CA LEU A 23 -8.82 3.73 9.85
C LEU A 23 -7.63 4.56 9.35
N CYS A 24 -7.04 4.22 8.20
CA CYS A 24 -6.01 5.05 7.56
C CYS A 24 -6.56 6.45 7.24
N ALA A 25 -7.75 6.52 6.62
CA ALA A 25 -8.38 7.79 6.26
C ALA A 25 -8.67 8.67 7.47
N LEU A 26 -9.10 8.10 8.60
CA LEU A 26 -9.35 8.85 9.83
C LEU A 26 -8.06 9.26 10.56
N THR A 27 -7.02 8.44 10.47
CA THR A 27 -5.75 8.68 11.16
C THR A 27 -4.92 9.74 10.45
N PHE A 28 -4.80 9.64 9.12
CA PHE A 28 -3.91 10.50 8.34
C PHE A 28 -4.65 11.55 7.51
N GLY A 29 -5.87 11.23 7.05
CA GLY A 29 -6.66 12.11 6.18
C GLY A 29 -6.83 13.55 6.67
N PRO A 30 -7.11 13.81 7.96
CA PRO A 30 -7.21 15.17 8.48
C PRO A 30 -5.93 16.00 8.36
N LEU A 31 -4.76 15.33 8.34
CA LEU A 31 -3.45 15.97 8.32
C LEU A 31 -2.95 16.21 6.89
N ILE A 32 -3.34 15.38 5.92
CA ILE A 32 -2.88 15.42 4.52
C ILE A 32 -2.95 16.84 3.90
N THR A 33 -4.01 17.59 4.16
CA THR A 33 -4.20 18.95 3.60
C THR A 33 -3.31 20.01 4.24
N GLN A 34 -2.71 19.70 5.40
CA GLN A 34 -1.83 20.59 6.16
C GLN A 34 -0.34 20.26 5.93
N LEU A 35 -0.05 19.15 5.24
CA LEU A 35 1.31 18.70 4.99
C LEU A 35 1.90 19.32 3.72
N GLY A 36 3.20 19.61 3.78
CA GLY A 36 4.01 20.02 2.64
C GLY A 36 4.82 18.86 2.05
N PHE A 37 5.85 19.22 1.27
CA PHE A 37 6.93 18.32 0.93
C PHE A 37 8.04 18.43 1.97
N TYR A 38 8.64 17.29 2.32
CA TYR A 38 9.67 17.22 3.35
C TYR A 38 10.91 16.49 2.84
N TRP A 39 12.08 16.97 3.25
CA TRP A 39 13.38 16.30 3.06
C TRP A 39 13.58 15.75 1.64
N ASP A 40 13.59 14.42 1.50
CA ASP A 40 13.87 13.68 0.28
C ASP A 40 12.78 13.80 -0.79
N ASP A 41 11.64 14.42 -0.49
CA ASP A 41 10.61 14.76 -1.49
C ASP A 41 11.13 15.83 -2.46
N TRP A 42 11.87 16.82 -1.96
CA TRP A 42 12.23 18.02 -2.73
C TRP A 42 13.06 17.72 -3.99
N PRO A 43 14.11 16.88 -3.94
CA PRO A 43 14.89 16.56 -5.14
C PRO A 43 14.04 15.95 -6.26
N VAL A 44 13.13 15.02 -5.91
CA VAL A 44 12.26 14.35 -6.88
C VAL A 44 11.26 15.34 -7.46
N ILE A 45 10.63 16.15 -6.61
CA ILE A 45 9.67 17.17 -7.04
C ILE A 45 10.34 18.22 -7.93
N GLN A 46 11.59 18.59 -7.66
CA GLN A 46 12.34 19.53 -8.50
C GLN A 46 12.60 18.95 -9.89
N VAL A 47 12.98 17.66 -10.00
CA VAL A 47 13.15 16.99 -11.30
C VAL A 47 11.83 16.99 -12.08
N ILE A 48 10.72 16.64 -11.43
CA ILE A 48 9.39 16.65 -12.05
C ILE A 48 9.02 18.06 -12.53
N HIS A 49 9.23 19.07 -11.68
CA HIS A 49 8.93 20.47 -11.99
C HIS A 49 9.72 21.00 -13.20
N LEU A 50 10.98 20.58 -13.34
CA LEU A 50 11.85 20.95 -14.46
C LEU A 50 11.62 20.11 -15.72
N GLY A 51 10.77 19.08 -15.65
CA GLY A 51 10.57 18.12 -16.75
C GLY A 51 11.80 17.25 -17.00
N GLY A 52 12.63 17.02 -15.98
CA GLY A 52 13.82 16.18 -16.07
C GLY A 52 13.48 14.69 -16.09
N ASP A 53 14.43 13.87 -16.53
CA ASP A 53 14.27 12.42 -16.57
C ASP A 53 14.54 11.79 -15.20
N LEU A 54 13.50 11.17 -14.62
CA LEU A 54 13.59 10.45 -13.36
C LEU A 54 14.47 9.18 -13.48
N TRP A 55 14.57 8.56 -14.65
CA TRP A 55 15.48 7.43 -14.85
C TRP A 55 16.94 7.85 -14.73
N GLU A 56 17.31 8.98 -15.35
CA GLU A 56 18.65 9.56 -15.23
C GLU A 56 18.93 10.00 -13.79
N PHE A 57 17.98 10.68 -13.15
CA PHE A 57 18.11 11.12 -11.76
C PHE A 57 18.45 9.96 -10.80
N TYR A 58 17.78 8.82 -10.97
CA TYR A 58 18.00 7.65 -10.13
C TYR A 58 19.15 6.74 -10.59
N ALA A 59 19.69 6.92 -11.81
CA ALA A 59 20.69 6.04 -12.41
C ALA A 59 21.96 5.89 -11.55
N TYR A 60 22.36 6.97 -10.87
CA TYR A 60 23.59 7.01 -10.08
C TYR A 60 23.52 6.17 -8.78
N ASN A 61 22.36 6.11 -8.13
CA ASN A 61 22.23 5.51 -6.79
C ASN A 61 21.31 4.28 -6.78
N ARG A 62 20.14 4.37 -7.42
CA ARG A 62 19.07 3.36 -7.32
C ARG A 62 18.30 3.25 -8.65
N PRO A 63 18.95 2.81 -9.74
CA PRO A 63 18.31 2.75 -11.07
C PRO A 63 17.03 1.90 -11.05
N ALA A 64 17.03 0.81 -10.28
CA ALA A 64 15.88 -0.07 -10.13
C ALA A 64 14.71 0.56 -9.36
N SER A 65 14.87 1.72 -8.71
CA SER A 65 13.75 2.40 -8.06
C SER A 65 13.12 3.50 -8.91
N ALA A 66 13.73 3.87 -10.03
CA ALA A 66 13.21 4.93 -10.88
C ALA A 66 11.77 4.68 -11.34
N TRP A 67 11.39 3.41 -11.57
CA TRP A 67 10.05 3.05 -12.06
C TRP A 67 8.92 3.54 -11.15
N THR A 68 9.12 3.61 -9.83
CA THR A 68 8.07 4.04 -8.90
C THR A 68 7.73 5.52 -9.08
N GLN A 69 8.71 6.35 -9.43
CA GLN A 69 8.47 7.77 -9.64
C GLN A 69 8.18 8.04 -11.11
N ALA A 70 8.95 7.46 -12.03
CA ALA A 70 8.81 7.67 -13.47
C ALA A 70 7.42 7.29 -14.01
N PHE A 71 6.78 6.27 -13.43
CA PHE A 71 5.45 5.84 -13.86
C PHE A 71 4.32 6.72 -13.29
N PHE A 72 4.43 7.13 -12.03
CA PHE A 72 3.34 7.82 -11.33
C PHE A 72 3.44 9.35 -11.37
N ALA A 73 4.66 9.90 -11.44
CA ALA A 73 4.89 11.34 -11.50
C ALA A 73 4.17 12.06 -12.67
N PRO A 74 4.04 11.49 -13.89
CA PRO A 74 3.27 12.14 -14.95
C PRO A 74 1.80 12.39 -14.60
N VAL A 75 1.24 11.59 -13.70
CA VAL A 75 -0.16 11.68 -13.25
C VAL A 75 -0.29 12.54 -12.00
N LEU A 76 0.64 12.41 -11.05
CA LEU A 76 0.62 13.12 -9.76
C LEU A 76 1.17 14.55 -9.87
N GLY A 77 2.07 14.81 -10.83
CA GLY A 77 2.70 16.11 -11.02
C GLY A 77 3.45 16.58 -9.78
N THR A 78 3.33 17.87 -9.45
CA THR A 78 4.02 18.51 -8.32
C THR A 78 3.07 18.90 -7.18
N SER A 79 1.84 18.38 -7.18
CA SER A 79 0.84 18.73 -6.16
C SER A 79 1.05 17.93 -4.88
N THR A 80 1.32 18.61 -3.77
CA THR A 80 1.47 18.01 -2.43
C THR A 80 0.29 17.12 -2.09
N LEU A 81 -0.94 17.63 -2.27
CA LEU A 81 -2.15 16.89 -1.96
C LEU A 81 -2.22 15.56 -2.71
N THR A 82 -1.90 15.55 -4.00
CA THR A 82 -1.96 14.32 -4.81
C THR A 82 -0.94 13.27 -4.36
N TRP A 83 0.26 13.70 -3.97
CA TRP A 83 1.31 12.81 -3.47
C TRP A 83 0.95 12.20 -2.12
N HIS A 84 0.41 13.01 -1.20
CA HIS A 84 -0.07 12.50 0.09
C HIS A 84 -1.26 11.53 -0.08
N LEU A 85 -2.25 11.87 -0.90
CA LEU A 85 -3.36 10.96 -1.21
C LEU A 85 -2.88 9.65 -1.84
N PHE A 86 -1.89 9.73 -2.74
CA PHE A 86 -1.30 8.56 -3.37
C PHE A 86 -0.56 7.69 -2.37
N ALA A 87 0.35 8.25 -1.57
CA ALA A 87 1.13 7.54 -0.56
C ALA A 87 0.21 6.81 0.43
N GLU A 88 -0.84 7.49 0.89
CA GLU A 88 -1.84 6.94 1.81
C GLU A 88 -2.69 5.83 1.17
N GLY A 89 -3.07 6.01 -0.09
CA GLY A 89 -3.75 4.98 -0.86
C GLY A 89 -2.91 3.71 -0.99
N VAL A 90 -1.63 3.85 -1.35
CA VAL A 90 -0.70 2.73 -1.45
C VAL A 90 -0.45 2.09 -0.08
N TRP A 91 -0.34 2.89 0.98
CA TRP A 91 -0.21 2.39 2.35
C TRP A 91 -1.41 1.55 2.78
N ALA A 92 -2.63 2.05 2.56
CA ALA A 92 -3.86 1.31 2.86
C ALA A 92 -3.92 -0.01 2.07
N LEU A 93 -3.57 0.00 0.79
CA LEU A 93 -3.49 -1.23 -0.03
C LEU A 93 -2.44 -2.20 0.52
N THR A 94 -1.29 -1.69 0.96
CA THR A 94 -0.22 -2.49 1.57
C THR A 94 -0.69 -3.15 2.86
N ALA A 95 -1.41 -2.42 3.71
CA ALA A 95 -2.00 -2.97 4.94
C ALA A 95 -3.08 -4.03 4.65
N ILE A 96 -3.90 -3.83 3.60
CA ILE A 96 -4.87 -4.84 3.15
C ILE A 96 -4.17 -6.10 2.63
N ALA A 97 -3.09 -5.95 1.86
CA ALA A 97 -2.29 -7.09 1.39
C ALA A 97 -1.62 -7.83 2.54
N CYS A 98 -1.12 -7.10 3.54
CA CYS A 98 -0.57 -7.67 4.78
C CYS A 98 -1.64 -8.47 5.54
N TRP A 99 -2.84 -7.92 5.73
CA TRP A 99 -3.98 -8.65 6.30
C TRP A 99 -4.27 -9.94 5.54
N TRP A 100 -4.37 -9.86 4.21
CA TRP A 100 -4.67 -11.02 3.38
C TRP A 100 -3.59 -12.10 3.52
N MET A 101 -2.31 -11.73 3.49
CA MET A 101 -1.20 -12.65 3.75
C MET A 101 -1.31 -13.29 5.14
N LEU A 102 -1.54 -12.51 6.21
CA LEU A 102 -1.71 -13.02 7.57
C LEU A 102 -2.91 -13.96 7.68
N ASP A 103 -3.99 -13.69 6.96
CA ASP A 103 -5.18 -14.53 6.88
C ASP A 103 -4.89 -15.88 6.21
N GLN A 104 -4.00 -15.87 5.20
CA GLN A 104 -3.42 -17.08 4.61
C GLN A 104 -2.36 -17.73 5.50
N LEU A 105 -1.82 -17.07 6.51
CA LEU A 105 -0.86 -17.69 7.43
C LEU A 105 -1.61 -18.38 8.58
N TRP A 106 -2.56 -17.69 9.23
CA TRP A 106 -3.33 -18.19 10.39
C TRP A 106 -4.85 -18.18 10.14
N PRO A 107 -5.38 -19.17 9.40
CA PRO A 107 -6.77 -19.20 8.95
C PRO A 107 -7.75 -19.42 10.11
N THR A 108 -7.29 -20.04 11.20
CA THR A 108 -8.10 -20.29 12.40
C THR A 108 -8.21 -19.07 13.30
N HIS A 109 -7.34 -18.06 13.15
CA HIS A 109 -7.22 -16.92 14.07
C HIS A 109 -7.61 -15.58 13.44
N LYS A 110 -8.74 -15.54 12.72
CA LYS A 110 -9.23 -14.37 11.96
C LYS A 110 -9.26 -13.05 12.76
N ARG A 111 -9.63 -13.10 14.04
CA ARG A 111 -9.66 -11.90 14.91
C ARG A 111 -8.25 -11.36 15.22
N LYS A 112 -7.29 -12.26 15.45
CA LYS A 112 -5.90 -11.88 15.72
C LYS A 112 -5.25 -11.30 14.47
N THR A 113 -5.44 -11.94 13.31
CA THR A 113 -4.90 -11.43 12.04
C THR A 113 -5.48 -10.07 11.66
N ALA A 114 -6.78 -9.85 11.90
CA ALA A 114 -7.40 -8.54 11.73
C ALA A 114 -6.81 -7.49 12.70
N ALA A 115 -6.67 -7.82 13.98
CA ALA A 115 -6.08 -6.90 14.96
C ALA A 115 -4.62 -6.52 14.60
N MET A 116 -3.80 -7.49 14.19
CA MET A 116 -2.44 -7.25 13.73
C MET A 116 -2.39 -6.32 12.52
N ALA A 117 -3.27 -6.52 11.54
CA ALA A 117 -3.32 -5.66 10.36
C ALA A 117 -3.81 -4.25 10.66
N LEU A 118 -4.77 -4.08 11.58
CA LEU A 118 -5.23 -2.76 12.03
C LEU A 118 -4.13 -2.02 12.79
N LEU A 119 -3.36 -2.72 13.64
CA LEU A 119 -2.20 -2.14 14.30
C LEU A 119 -1.13 -1.72 13.29
N PHE A 120 -0.83 -2.58 12.31
CA PHE A 120 0.08 -2.25 11.22
C PHE A 120 -0.37 -1.02 10.43
N ALA A 121 -1.68 -0.88 10.15
CA ALA A 121 -2.22 0.24 9.41
C ALA A 121 -2.06 1.60 10.12
N VAL A 122 -2.26 1.64 11.44
CA VAL A 122 -2.19 2.88 12.25
C VAL A 122 -0.78 3.24 12.67
N HIS A 123 0.07 2.23 12.93
CA HIS A 123 1.44 2.44 13.32
C HIS A 123 2.35 2.13 12.13
N PRO A 124 2.57 3.11 11.22
CA PRO A 124 3.59 2.94 10.21
C PRO A 124 4.90 2.69 10.95
N VAL A 125 5.59 1.62 10.58
CA VAL A 125 6.88 1.21 11.18
C VAL A 125 7.92 2.34 11.06
N TYR A 126 7.67 3.30 10.17
CA TYR A 126 8.47 4.48 9.93
C TYR A 126 7.77 5.74 10.44
N LEU A 127 8.50 6.55 11.22
CA LEU A 127 8.08 7.91 11.60
C LEU A 127 8.12 8.91 10.42
N LEU A 128 8.57 8.46 9.25
CA LEU A 128 8.80 9.25 8.05
C LEU A 128 7.59 9.22 7.09
N HIS A 129 6.42 8.82 7.59
CA HIS A 129 5.17 8.82 6.83
C HIS A 129 4.84 10.16 6.14
N PRO A 130 5.15 11.34 6.72
CA PRO A 130 4.92 12.63 6.07
C PRO A 130 5.79 12.88 4.82
N ILE A 131 6.86 12.11 4.59
CA ILE A 131 7.74 12.24 3.42
C ILE A 131 7.10 11.46 2.24
N ALA A 132 6.00 11.98 1.71
CA ALA A 132 5.07 11.23 0.87
C ALA A 132 5.68 10.75 -0.44
N VAL A 133 6.46 11.58 -1.13
CA VAL A 133 7.04 11.25 -2.44
C VAL A 133 8.08 10.16 -2.25
N ALA A 134 9.03 10.38 -1.34
CA ALA A 134 10.09 9.40 -1.11
C ALA A 134 9.52 8.10 -0.57
N PHE A 135 8.62 8.12 0.43
CA PHE A 135 8.11 6.90 1.08
C PHE A 135 7.07 6.13 0.27
N SER A 136 6.37 6.77 -0.67
CA SER A 136 5.46 6.07 -1.58
C SER A 136 6.18 4.95 -2.36
N GLN A 137 7.47 5.12 -2.68
CA GLN A 137 8.31 4.11 -3.32
C GLN A 137 8.46 2.84 -2.45
N GLN A 138 8.67 2.97 -1.15
CA GLN A 138 8.81 1.85 -0.21
C GLN A 138 7.47 1.13 -0.09
N TYR A 139 6.36 1.86 0.03
CA TYR A 139 5.03 1.27 0.11
C TYR A 139 4.66 0.51 -1.18
N LEU A 140 4.99 1.09 -2.34
CA LEU A 140 4.84 0.43 -3.64
C LEU A 140 5.65 -0.85 -3.77
N THR A 141 6.76 -0.98 -3.03
CA THR A 141 7.56 -2.20 -3.00
C THR A 141 7.01 -3.22 -2.00
N PHE A 142 6.49 -2.77 -0.86
CA PHE A 142 5.88 -3.67 0.13
C PHE A 142 4.57 -4.31 -0.35
N LEU A 143 3.76 -3.59 -1.13
CA LEU A 143 2.52 -4.11 -1.68
C LEU A 143 2.70 -5.42 -2.46
N PRO A 144 3.51 -5.49 -3.54
CA PRO A 144 3.75 -6.72 -4.28
C PRO A 144 4.47 -7.78 -3.44
N PHE A 145 5.30 -7.38 -2.46
CA PHE A 145 5.91 -8.32 -1.52
C PHE A 145 4.86 -9.08 -0.70
N PHE A 146 3.92 -8.37 -0.05
CA PHE A 146 2.85 -9.03 0.72
C PHE A 146 1.91 -9.84 -0.17
N ILE A 147 1.61 -9.36 -1.38
CA ILE A 147 0.82 -10.11 -2.36
C ILE A 147 1.55 -11.41 -2.75
N SER A 148 2.85 -11.34 -3.05
CA SER A 148 3.66 -12.51 -3.40
C SER A 148 3.66 -13.55 -2.26
N MET A 149 3.89 -13.10 -1.03
CA MET A 149 3.87 -13.97 0.15
C MET A 149 2.50 -14.60 0.39
N GLY A 150 1.42 -13.82 0.31
CA GLY A 150 0.07 -14.35 0.45
C GLY A 150 -0.29 -15.33 -0.67
N ALA A 151 0.17 -15.08 -1.90
CA ALA A 151 -0.05 -15.96 -3.04
C ALA A 151 0.70 -17.28 -2.88
N MET A 152 1.95 -17.25 -2.41
CA MET A 152 2.72 -18.44 -2.09
C MET A 152 2.01 -19.30 -1.03
N LEU A 153 1.54 -18.69 0.06
CA LEU A 153 0.78 -19.39 1.10
C LEU A 153 -0.54 -19.98 0.56
N ALA A 154 -1.24 -19.24 -0.30
CA ALA A 154 -2.47 -19.71 -0.93
C ALA A 154 -2.21 -20.91 -1.88
N ALA A 155 -1.11 -20.88 -2.64
CA ALA A 155 -0.72 -21.95 -3.55
C ALA A 155 -0.39 -23.25 -2.79
N VAL A 156 0.40 -23.15 -1.70
CA VAL A 156 0.75 -24.29 -0.85
C VAL A 156 -0.49 -24.95 -0.24
N ARG A 157 -1.50 -24.16 0.13
CA ARG A 157 -2.75 -24.67 0.72
C ARG A 157 -3.71 -25.31 -0.27
N ASN A 158 -3.65 -24.90 -1.53
CA ASN A 158 -4.60 -25.34 -2.53
C ASN A 158 -3.88 -25.69 -3.84
N PRO A 159 -3.17 -26.84 -3.88
CA PRO A 159 -2.31 -27.21 -5.01
C PRO A 159 -3.09 -27.43 -6.32
N ALA A 160 -4.39 -27.70 -6.25
CA ALA A 160 -5.26 -27.76 -7.43
C ALA A 160 -5.43 -26.39 -8.12
N ARG A 161 -5.36 -25.29 -7.35
CA ARG A 161 -5.45 -23.92 -7.86
C ARG A 161 -4.13 -23.40 -8.40
N ALA A 162 -3.00 -23.94 -7.91
CA ALA A 162 -1.66 -23.63 -8.42
C ALA A 162 -1.42 -24.20 -9.84
N ARG A 163 -2.04 -25.34 -10.17
CA ARG A 163 -1.96 -25.94 -11.52
C ARG A 163 -2.61 -25.13 -12.64
N GLY A 164 -3.45 -24.15 -12.34
CA GLY A 164 -4.02 -23.25 -13.36
C GLY A 164 -3.10 -22.08 -13.75
N TRP A 165 -1.96 -21.93 -13.08
CA TRP A 165 -0.96 -20.88 -13.33
C TRP A 165 0.31 -21.43 -14.01
N MET A 166 0.38 -22.76 -14.20
CA MET A 166 1.37 -23.46 -15.01
C MET A 166 0.71 -23.88 -16.33
#